data_AF-A0A1V6G229-F1
#
_entry.id   AF-A0A1V6G229-F1
#
_cell.length_a   1.000
_cell.length_b   1.000
_cell.length_c   1.000
_cell.angle_alpha   90.00
_cell.angle_beta   90.00
_cell.angle_gamma   90.00
#
_symmetry.space_group_name_H-M   'P 1'
#
loop_
_entity.id
_entity.type
_entity.pdbx_description
1 polymer ?
#
loop_
_entity_poly.entity_id
_entity_poly.type
_entity_poly.pdbx_seq_one_letter_code
_entity_poly.pdbx_strand_id
1 'polypeptide(L)'
;MTVSTNGAAIDTTYLLPNAVYTVSQSLEHDAALADADGGFTKRGAGTLALSGANTFNGWTTVEGGALRVRNAAALSSNVNVKAGAALDMDGTVYDVVNLSGTGASTNGTTRVTGVFTIGETNSAAGASFTFADVTFASGSTVKCDTTSDGSANDAFVVNGTLRSEGVVNLDFGRTEENPLSKPFLIKLADFEACEGIRFRAVNIGLPGYRIKTLIENSAVYVTLAQNGTAVLVR
;
A
#
# COMPACT_ATOMS: atom_id res chain seq x y z
N MET A 1 1.01 -26.14 -7.56
CA MET A 1 -0.06 -25.88 -8.55
C MET A 1 0.44 -24.79 -9.47
N THR A 2 0.48 -25.05 -10.77
CA THR A 2 0.97 -24.08 -11.75
C THR A 2 -0.08 -23.00 -12.05
N VAL A 3 0.35 -21.74 -12.14
CA VAL A 3 -0.45 -20.55 -12.42
C VAL A 3 -0.21 -20.14 -13.88
N SER A 4 -1.28 -20.19 -14.67
CA SER A 4 -1.25 -19.88 -16.12
C SER A 4 -1.57 -18.40 -16.40
N THR A 5 -1.70 -18.03 -17.68
CA THR A 5 -2.10 -16.67 -18.10
C THR A 5 -3.44 -16.20 -17.54
N ASN A 6 -4.36 -17.11 -17.24
CA ASN A 6 -5.66 -16.79 -16.63
C ASN A 6 -5.59 -16.68 -15.10
N GLY A 7 -4.41 -16.90 -14.52
CA GLY A 7 -4.19 -16.88 -13.08
C GLY A 7 -4.80 -18.08 -12.35
N ALA A 8 -4.71 -18.03 -11.03
CA ALA A 8 -5.38 -18.94 -10.12
C ALA A 8 -6.34 -18.15 -9.22
N ALA A 9 -7.46 -18.75 -8.85
CA ALA A 9 -8.41 -18.13 -7.93
C ALA A 9 -8.89 -19.13 -6.89
N ILE A 10 -9.02 -18.67 -5.64
CA ILE A 10 -9.62 -19.43 -4.55
C ILE A 10 -10.72 -18.59 -3.91
N ASP A 11 -11.91 -19.18 -3.85
CA ASP A 11 -13.10 -18.56 -3.27
C ASP A 11 -13.43 -19.22 -1.92
N THR A 12 -13.47 -18.41 -0.88
CA THR A 12 -13.80 -18.83 0.48
C THR A 12 -15.22 -18.46 0.92
N THR A 13 -16.13 -18.19 -0.02
CA THR A 13 -17.52 -17.79 0.27
C THR A 13 -18.26 -18.77 1.19
N TYR A 14 -17.96 -20.06 1.08
CA TYR A 14 -18.60 -21.11 1.88
C TYR A 14 -17.83 -21.52 3.14
N LEU A 15 -16.75 -20.81 3.49
CA LEU A 15 -16.11 -21.04 4.78
C LEU A 15 -17.03 -20.58 5.91
N LEU A 16 -17.10 -21.40 6.96
CA LEU A 16 -17.79 -21.02 8.18
C LEU A 16 -17.14 -19.74 8.76
N PRO A 17 -17.91 -18.92 9.50
CA PRO A 17 -17.35 -17.77 10.20
C PRO A 17 -16.12 -18.17 11.03
N ASN A 18 -15.05 -17.36 10.95
CA ASN A 18 -13.76 -17.57 11.61
C ASN A 18 -12.96 -18.83 11.15
N ALA A 19 -13.44 -19.60 10.17
CA ALA A 19 -12.66 -20.69 9.61
C ALA A 19 -11.53 -20.16 8.72
N VAL A 20 -10.39 -20.84 8.78
CA VAL A 20 -9.21 -20.55 7.95
C VAL A 20 -8.95 -21.76 7.07
N TYR A 21 -9.04 -21.58 5.75
CA TYR A 21 -8.54 -22.59 4.82
C TYR A 21 -7.07 -22.33 4.54
N THR A 22 -6.20 -23.33 4.72
CA THR A 22 -4.76 -23.18 4.50
C THR A 22 -4.33 -23.89 3.23
N VAL A 23 -3.65 -23.15 2.35
CA VAL A 23 -2.97 -23.69 1.17
C VAL A 23 -1.49 -23.78 1.49
N SER A 24 -1.03 -25.01 1.67
CA SER A 24 0.39 -25.30 1.93
C SER A 24 1.16 -25.71 0.69
N GLN A 25 0.47 -26.05 -0.40
CA GLN A 25 1.12 -26.28 -1.68
C GLN A 25 1.56 -24.95 -2.31
N SER A 26 2.75 -24.93 -2.90
CA SER A 26 3.22 -23.80 -3.69
C SER A 26 2.33 -23.55 -4.91
N LEU A 27 2.02 -22.27 -5.14
CA LEU A 27 1.49 -21.73 -6.38
C LEU A 27 2.68 -21.28 -7.23
N GLU A 28 2.88 -21.92 -8.37
CA GLU A 28 4.11 -21.83 -9.16
C GLU A 28 3.87 -21.13 -10.49
N HIS A 29 4.79 -20.27 -10.91
CA HIS A 29 4.76 -19.69 -12.25
C HIS A 29 4.85 -20.78 -13.33
N ASP A 30 4.04 -20.67 -14.38
CA ASP A 30 4.14 -21.55 -15.55
C ASP A 30 5.40 -21.23 -16.35
N ALA A 31 6.38 -22.13 -16.31
CA ALA A 31 7.65 -22.00 -17.03
C ALA A 31 7.51 -21.92 -18.56
N ALA A 32 6.33 -22.22 -19.13
CA ALA A 32 6.06 -22.01 -20.55
C ALA A 32 5.76 -20.54 -20.91
N LEU A 33 5.50 -19.68 -19.93
CA LEU A 33 5.24 -18.26 -20.15
C LEU A 33 6.54 -17.47 -20.20
N ALA A 34 6.65 -16.57 -21.18
CA ALA A 34 7.76 -15.63 -21.29
C ALA A 34 7.56 -14.38 -20.41
N ASP A 35 6.29 -14.05 -20.14
CA ASP A 35 5.86 -12.89 -19.36
C ASP A 35 5.25 -13.32 -18.02
N ALA A 36 4.82 -12.35 -17.21
CA ALA A 36 4.14 -12.64 -15.96
C ALA A 36 2.86 -13.47 -16.16
N ASP A 37 2.60 -14.39 -15.24
CA ASP A 37 1.34 -15.14 -15.20
C ASP A 37 0.14 -14.27 -14.80
N GLY A 38 -1.06 -14.83 -14.83
CA GLY A 38 -2.29 -14.13 -14.45
C GLY A 38 -2.42 -13.86 -12.95
N GLY A 39 -1.46 -14.29 -12.14
CA GLY A 39 -1.42 -14.05 -10.70
C GLY A 39 -2.39 -14.91 -9.90
N PHE A 40 -2.67 -14.45 -8.68
CA PHE A 40 -3.51 -15.14 -7.72
C PHE A 40 -4.62 -14.23 -7.22
N THR A 41 -5.86 -14.71 -7.23
CA THR A 41 -7.04 -13.98 -6.73
C THR A 41 -7.71 -14.70 -5.57
N LYS A 42 -7.84 -14.02 -4.43
CA LYS A 42 -8.62 -14.46 -3.27
C LYS A 42 -10.00 -13.81 -3.29
N ARG A 43 -11.06 -14.64 -3.27
CA ARG A 43 -12.48 -14.24 -3.23
C ARG A 43 -13.19 -14.76 -1.99
N GLY A 44 -14.38 -14.24 -1.73
CA GLY A 44 -15.25 -14.69 -0.63
C GLY A 44 -14.87 -14.12 0.74
N ALA A 45 -15.82 -14.15 1.68
CA ALA A 45 -15.70 -13.48 2.97
C ALA A 45 -14.77 -14.19 3.98
N GLY A 46 -14.49 -15.48 3.80
CA GLY A 46 -13.66 -16.25 4.73
C GLY A 46 -12.16 -15.96 4.61
N THR A 47 -11.38 -16.48 5.57
CA THR A 47 -9.92 -16.32 5.59
C THR A 47 -9.23 -17.45 4.82
N LEU A 48 -8.34 -17.09 3.89
CA LEU A 48 -7.42 -18.01 3.23
C LEU A 48 -6.01 -17.77 3.77
N ALA A 49 -5.33 -18.80 4.23
CA ALA A 49 -3.92 -18.73 4.59
C ALA A 49 -3.04 -19.32 3.48
N LEU A 50 -2.03 -18.58 3.04
CA LEU A 50 -0.97 -19.08 2.15
C LEU A 50 0.28 -19.37 2.98
N SER A 51 0.66 -20.64 3.06
CA SER A 51 1.87 -21.08 3.78
C SER A 51 2.93 -21.71 2.87
N GLY A 52 2.58 -22.02 1.61
CA GLY A 52 3.53 -22.44 0.60
C GLY A 52 4.48 -21.31 0.19
N ALA A 53 5.69 -21.66 -0.25
CA ALA A 53 6.60 -20.73 -0.90
C ALA A 53 6.22 -20.65 -2.38
N ASN A 54 5.59 -19.55 -2.78
CA ASN A 54 5.01 -19.37 -4.09
C ASN A 54 6.02 -18.71 -5.06
N THR A 55 5.90 -19.03 -6.34
CA THR A 55 6.75 -18.46 -7.40
C THR A 55 5.96 -17.78 -8.51
N PHE A 56 4.62 -17.77 -8.45
CA PHE A 56 3.81 -16.97 -9.37
C PHE A 56 4.23 -15.50 -9.32
N ASN A 57 4.24 -14.84 -10.48
CA ASN A 57 4.82 -13.51 -10.64
C ASN A 57 3.81 -12.45 -11.12
N GLY A 58 2.57 -12.87 -11.43
CA GLY A 58 1.43 -11.97 -11.59
C GLY A 58 0.96 -11.38 -10.26
N TRP A 59 -0.09 -10.56 -10.31
CA TRP A 59 -0.61 -9.86 -9.12
C TRP A 59 -1.25 -10.80 -8.10
N THR A 60 -1.03 -10.53 -6.82
CA THR A 60 -1.86 -11.06 -5.74
C THR A 60 -3.03 -10.11 -5.50
N THR A 61 -4.26 -10.51 -5.81
CA THR A 61 -5.46 -9.69 -5.62
C THR A 61 -6.34 -10.27 -4.52
N VAL A 62 -6.67 -9.46 -3.51
CA VAL A 62 -7.62 -9.82 -2.45
C VAL A 62 -8.93 -9.06 -2.69
N GLU A 63 -9.95 -9.76 -3.16
CA GLU A 63 -11.25 -9.15 -3.51
C GLU A 63 -12.24 -9.16 -2.33
N GLY A 64 -12.01 -10.01 -1.33
CA GLY A 64 -12.87 -10.08 -0.15
C GLY A 64 -12.29 -11.00 0.93
N GLY A 65 -12.81 -10.82 2.15
CA GLY A 65 -12.34 -11.55 3.33
C GLY A 65 -10.89 -11.21 3.66
N ALA A 66 -10.16 -12.17 4.23
CA ALA A 66 -8.74 -12.00 4.56
C ALA A 66 -7.84 -12.99 3.80
N LEU A 67 -6.71 -12.50 3.32
CA LEU A 67 -5.57 -13.32 2.87
C LEU A 67 -4.49 -13.27 3.95
N ARG A 68 -4.30 -14.38 4.67
CA ARG A 68 -3.29 -14.53 5.70
C ARG A 68 -1.98 -15.04 5.13
N VAL A 69 -0.92 -14.27 5.35
CA VAL A 69 0.45 -14.58 4.95
C VAL A 69 1.10 -15.42 6.06
N ARG A 70 1.57 -16.63 5.74
CA ARG A 70 2.27 -17.50 6.71
C ARG A 70 3.65 -17.93 6.24
N ASN A 71 4.10 -17.39 5.11
CA ASN A 71 5.42 -17.61 4.52
C ASN A 71 5.90 -16.32 3.86
N ALA A 72 7.18 -15.97 4.01
CA ALA A 72 7.73 -14.74 3.44
C ALA A 72 7.69 -14.72 1.89
N ALA A 73 7.66 -15.89 1.26
CA ALA A 73 7.48 -16.05 -0.18
C ALA A 73 6.03 -16.41 -0.56
N ALA A 74 5.04 -16.16 0.30
CA ALA A 74 3.65 -16.49 -0.02
C ALA A 74 3.01 -15.54 -1.05
N LEU A 75 3.51 -14.31 -1.17
CA LEU A 75 2.97 -13.27 -2.05
C LEU A 75 3.92 -13.05 -3.24
N SER A 76 3.34 -12.56 -4.35
CA SER A 76 4.15 -11.98 -5.42
C SER A 76 4.58 -10.54 -5.09
N SER A 77 5.39 -9.95 -5.96
CA SER A 77 5.86 -8.57 -5.79
C SER A 77 4.75 -7.51 -5.90
N ASN A 78 3.58 -7.84 -6.41
CA ASN A 78 2.49 -6.88 -6.60
C ASN A 78 1.23 -7.37 -5.88
N VAL A 79 0.77 -6.60 -4.90
CA VAL A 79 -0.39 -6.94 -4.08
C VAL A 79 -1.44 -5.84 -4.20
N ASN A 80 -2.68 -6.22 -4.51
CA ASN A 80 -3.83 -5.34 -4.49
C ASN A 80 -4.85 -5.85 -3.46
N VAL A 81 -5.23 -5.02 -2.50
CA VAL A 81 -6.27 -5.31 -1.52
C VAL A 81 -7.46 -4.39 -1.75
N LYS A 82 -8.56 -4.95 -2.25
CA LYS A 82 -9.77 -4.19 -2.56
C LYS A 82 -10.50 -3.73 -1.29
N ALA A 83 -11.41 -2.77 -1.46
CA ALA A 83 -12.28 -2.29 -0.40
C ALA A 83 -12.99 -3.45 0.34
N GLY A 84 -12.96 -3.43 1.67
CA GLY A 84 -13.57 -4.46 2.51
C GLY A 84 -12.79 -5.79 2.58
N ALA A 85 -11.65 -5.90 1.91
CA ALA A 85 -10.73 -7.03 2.05
C ALA A 85 -9.54 -6.69 2.94
N ALA A 86 -8.86 -7.73 3.45
CA ALA A 86 -7.70 -7.60 4.30
C ALA A 86 -6.53 -8.49 3.86
N LEU A 87 -5.32 -7.95 3.98
CA LEU A 87 -4.08 -8.71 4.05
C LEU A 87 -3.75 -8.91 5.53
N ASP A 88 -3.56 -10.14 5.99
CA ASP A 88 -3.31 -10.48 7.39
C ASP A 88 -1.88 -10.99 7.55
N MET A 89 -1.08 -10.30 8.36
CA MET A 89 0.35 -10.58 8.53
C MET A 89 0.66 -11.63 9.62
N ASP A 90 -0.35 -12.37 10.10
CA ASP A 90 -0.23 -13.47 11.07
C ASP A 90 0.58 -13.13 12.34
N GLY A 91 0.48 -11.88 12.79
CA GLY A 91 1.14 -11.36 13.99
C GLY A 91 2.65 -11.12 13.83
N THR A 92 3.17 -11.12 12.59
CA THR A 92 4.59 -10.93 12.31
C THR A 92 4.84 -9.79 11.30
N VAL A 93 6.06 -9.68 10.81
CA VAL A 93 6.47 -8.73 9.76
C VAL A 93 6.66 -9.48 8.45
N TYR A 94 6.02 -9.00 7.39
CA TYR A 94 6.26 -9.46 6.03
C TYR A 94 6.56 -8.29 5.09
N ASP A 95 7.48 -8.55 4.15
CA ASP A 95 7.77 -7.63 3.08
C ASP A 95 6.69 -7.69 2.01
N VAL A 96 6.23 -6.52 1.57
CA VAL A 96 5.40 -6.34 0.38
C VAL A 96 6.10 -5.35 -0.53
N VAL A 97 6.44 -5.77 -1.74
CA VAL A 97 7.19 -4.90 -2.67
C VAL A 97 6.28 -3.77 -3.13
N ASN A 98 5.22 -4.09 -3.88
CA ASN A 98 4.23 -3.11 -4.30
C ASN A 98 2.87 -3.44 -3.68
N LEU A 99 2.23 -2.44 -3.09
CA LEU A 99 0.91 -2.54 -2.46
C LEU A 99 -0.01 -1.49 -3.06
N SER A 100 -1.24 -1.87 -3.40
CA SER A 100 -2.29 -0.95 -3.81
C SER A 100 -3.65 -1.31 -3.24
N GLY A 101 -4.61 -0.40 -3.42
CA GLY A 101 -6.02 -0.62 -3.14
C GLY A 101 -6.56 0.24 -2.00
N THR A 102 -7.76 -0.10 -1.55
CA THR A 102 -8.53 0.63 -0.51
C THR A 102 -8.95 -0.26 0.65
N GLY A 103 -8.36 -1.46 0.73
CA GLY A 103 -8.59 -2.41 1.81
C GLY A 103 -7.75 -2.10 3.05
N ALA A 104 -7.40 -3.17 3.75
CA ALA A 104 -6.56 -3.08 4.95
C ALA A 104 -5.41 -4.09 4.94
N SER A 105 -4.36 -3.77 5.69
CA SER A 105 -3.41 -4.74 6.19
C SER A 105 -3.52 -4.82 7.71
N THR A 106 -3.53 -6.03 8.25
CA THR A 106 -3.97 -6.33 9.61
C THR A 106 -3.03 -7.30 10.32
N ASN A 107 -3.14 -7.35 11.65
CA ASN A 107 -2.53 -8.36 12.49
C ASN A 107 -1.02 -8.53 12.23
N GLY A 108 -0.23 -7.50 12.52
CA GLY A 108 1.21 -7.48 12.31
C GLY A 108 1.65 -6.26 11.48
N THR A 109 2.91 -6.29 11.05
CA THR A 109 3.52 -5.18 10.34
C THR A 109 3.66 -5.48 8.86
N THR A 110 3.16 -4.56 8.03
CA THR A 110 3.49 -4.57 6.60
C THR A 110 4.75 -3.76 6.37
N ARG A 111 5.79 -4.41 5.85
CA ARG A 111 7.01 -3.72 5.46
C ARG A 111 6.99 -3.45 3.96
N VAL A 112 6.69 -2.21 3.57
CA VAL A 112 6.64 -1.82 2.15
C VAL A 112 8.04 -1.49 1.66
N THR A 113 8.51 -2.21 0.64
CA THR A 113 9.88 -2.06 0.11
C THR A 113 9.97 -1.37 -1.25
N GLY A 114 8.87 -1.35 -2.02
CA GLY A 114 8.76 -0.69 -3.32
C GLY A 114 7.76 0.48 -3.27
N VAL A 115 6.61 0.32 -3.93
CA VAL A 115 5.60 1.37 -4.07
C VAL A 115 4.32 1.01 -3.33
N PHE A 116 3.85 1.89 -2.45
CA PHE A 116 2.50 1.87 -1.91
C PHE A 116 1.64 2.91 -2.63
N THR A 117 0.63 2.46 -3.37
CA THR A 117 -0.38 3.33 -4.01
C THR A 117 -1.64 3.30 -3.17
N ILE A 118 -2.04 4.44 -2.60
CA ILE A 118 -3.31 4.53 -1.87
C ILE A 118 -4.43 4.58 -2.91
N GLY A 119 -5.34 3.63 -2.91
CA GLY A 119 -6.33 3.48 -3.97
C GLY A 119 -5.88 2.60 -5.13
N GLU A 120 -6.72 2.56 -6.16
CA GLU A 120 -6.42 1.88 -7.43
C GLU A 120 -5.78 2.87 -8.41
N THR A 121 -4.98 2.39 -9.35
CA THR A 121 -4.39 3.22 -10.41
C THR A 121 -5.45 4.08 -11.10
N ASN A 122 -5.24 5.40 -11.15
CA ASN A 122 -6.15 6.40 -11.72
C ASN A 122 -7.47 6.58 -10.97
N SER A 123 -7.54 6.22 -9.68
CA SER A 123 -8.68 6.59 -8.83
C SER A 123 -8.74 8.10 -8.61
N ALA A 124 -9.93 8.64 -8.36
CA ALA A 124 -10.04 10.01 -7.88
C ALA A 124 -9.49 10.10 -6.45
N ALA A 125 -8.95 11.27 -6.09
CA ALA A 125 -8.47 11.54 -4.75
C ALA A 125 -9.55 11.31 -3.68
N GLY A 126 -9.13 10.81 -2.51
CA GLY A 126 -10.00 10.48 -1.38
C GLY A 126 -10.02 8.99 -1.03
N ALA A 127 -9.17 8.19 -1.68
CA ALA A 127 -8.95 6.82 -1.31
C ALA A 127 -8.30 6.72 0.08
N SER A 128 -8.58 5.62 0.77
CA SER A 128 -7.89 5.28 2.00
C SER A 128 -7.60 3.80 2.13
N PHE A 129 -6.46 3.51 2.78
CA PHE A 129 -6.02 2.18 3.14
C PHE A 129 -5.67 2.17 4.63
N THR A 130 -6.00 1.09 5.33
CA THR A 130 -5.71 0.97 6.77
C THR A 130 -4.61 -0.05 7.03
N PHE A 131 -3.63 0.30 7.86
CA PHE A 131 -2.64 -0.63 8.40
C PHE A 131 -2.90 -0.87 9.89
N ALA A 132 -2.60 -2.08 10.37
CA ALA A 132 -2.30 -2.30 11.78
C ALA A 132 -0.98 -1.59 12.11
N ASP A 133 0.14 -2.12 11.61
CA ASP A 133 1.43 -1.45 11.63
C ASP A 133 2.01 -1.38 10.21
N VAL A 134 2.80 -0.33 9.94
CA VAL A 134 3.50 -0.20 8.66
C VAL A 134 4.92 0.31 8.85
N THR A 135 5.85 -0.32 8.15
CA THR A 135 7.23 0.15 8.00
C THR A 135 7.51 0.41 6.54
N PHE A 136 7.86 1.65 6.20
CA PHE A 136 8.36 1.99 4.88
C PHE A 136 9.89 1.84 4.84
N ALA A 137 10.39 1.01 3.92
CA ALA A 137 11.81 0.86 3.68
C ALA A 137 12.41 2.16 3.14
N SER A 138 13.71 2.37 3.37
CA SER A 138 14.42 3.51 2.78
C SER A 138 14.33 3.47 1.25
N GLY A 139 13.94 4.58 0.62
CA GLY A 139 13.79 4.71 -0.83
C GLY A 139 12.45 4.24 -1.39
N SER A 140 11.60 3.60 -0.57
CA SER A 140 10.22 3.25 -0.97
C SER A 140 9.42 4.51 -1.32
N THR A 141 8.31 4.33 -2.04
CA THR A 141 7.44 5.42 -2.48
C THR A 141 6.03 5.22 -1.98
N VAL A 142 5.43 6.25 -1.40
CA VAL A 142 4.00 6.35 -1.19
C VAL A 142 3.43 7.27 -2.28
N LYS A 143 2.53 6.73 -3.08
CA LYS A 143 1.74 7.48 -4.06
C LYS A 143 0.41 7.86 -3.42
N CYS A 144 0.13 9.16 -3.41
CA CYS A 144 -1.12 9.73 -2.94
C CYS A 144 -1.65 10.70 -3.99
N ASP A 145 -2.79 10.38 -4.61
CA ASP A 145 -3.39 11.28 -5.57
C ASP A 145 -4.03 12.47 -4.86
N THR A 146 -4.13 13.58 -5.57
CA THR A 146 -4.64 14.85 -5.04
C THR A 146 -5.49 15.54 -6.09
N THR A 147 -6.55 16.23 -5.68
CA THR A 147 -7.26 17.16 -6.57
C THR A 147 -6.36 18.33 -6.95
N SER A 148 -6.57 18.97 -8.10
CA SER A 148 -5.69 20.05 -8.62
C SER A 148 -5.55 21.25 -7.69
N ASP A 149 -6.54 21.47 -6.83
CA ASP A 149 -6.60 22.50 -5.81
C ASP A 149 -6.13 22.02 -4.41
N GLY A 150 -5.78 20.75 -4.25
CA GLY A 150 -5.38 20.14 -2.98
C GLY A 150 -6.50 20.03 -1.96
N SER A 151 -7.76 20.19 -2.36
CA SER A 151 -8.93 20.11 -1.47
C SER A 151 -9.23 18.68 -0.98
N ALA A 152 -8.83 17.67 -1.74
CA ALA A 152 -8.84 16.28 -1.33
C ALA A 152 -7.54 15.57 -1.74
N ASN A 153 -7.19 14.57 -0.96
CA ASN A 153 -6.05 13.71 -1.21
C ASN A 153 -6.35 12.30 -0.76
N ASP A 154 -5.64 11.34 -1.32
CA ASP A 154 -5.57 10.01 -0.74
C ASP A 154 -4.77 10.03 0.55
N ALA A 155 -5.23 9.29 1.54
CA ALA A 155 -4.61 9.23 2.85
C ALA A 155 -4.67 7.80 3.39
N PHE A 156 -3.74 7.42 4.27
CA PHE A 156 -3.79 6.10 4.91
C PHE A 156 -3.90 6.23 6.43
N VAL A 157 -4.44 5.20 7.07
CA VAL A 157 -4.57 5.16 8.52
C VAL A 157 -3.66 4.06 9.05
N VAL A 158 -2.95 4.32 10.14
CA VAL A 158 -2.15 3.33 10.85
C VAL A 158 -2.71 3.20 12.26
N ASN A 159 -3.41 2.11 12.54
CA ASN A 159 -4.00 1.86 13.86
C ASN A 159 -2.95 1.49 14.92
N GLY A 160 -1.67 1.50 14.57
CA GLY A 160 -0.54 1.21 15.44
C GLY A 160 0.64 2.09 15.07
N THR A 161 1.78 1.48 14.78
CA THR A 161 3.04 2.18 14.56
C THR A 161 3.29 2.44 13.08
N LEU A 162 3.46 3.72 12.75
CA LEU A 162 4.01 4.17 11.48
C LEU A 162 5.53 4.34 11.60
N ARG A 163 6.31 3.60 10.81
CA ARG A 163 7.77 3.65 10.82
C ARG A 163 8.35 3.94 9.45
N SER A 164 9.47 4.65 9.39
CA SER A 164 10.35 4.66 8.22
C SER A 164 11.80 4.36 8.58
N GLU A 165 12.45 3.50 7.80
CA GLU A 165 13.87 3.12 8.00
C GLU A 165 14.87 4.12 7.41
N GLY A 166 14.37 5.07 6.63
CA GLY A 166 15.17 6.07 5.95
C GLY A 166 14.25 7.07 5.27
N VAL A 167 14.74 7.70 4.21
CA VAL A 167 13.92 8.65 3.45
C VAL A 167 12.93 7.89 2.58
N VAL A 168 11.64 8.21 2.71
CA VAL A 168 10.54 7.67 1.90
C VAL A 168 10.09 8.74 0.93
N ASN A 169 9.90 8.37 -0.33
CA ASN A 169 9.39 9.27 -1.36
C ASN A 169 7.87 9.42 -1.20
N LEU A 170 7.38 10.66 -1.23
CA LEU A 170 5.96 10.96 -1.36
C LEU A 170 5.71 11.49 -2.77
N ASP A 171 4.94 10.75 -3.55
CA ASP A 171 4.64 11.05 -4.94
C ASP A 171 3.17 11.50 -5.06
N PHE A 172 2.97 12.70 -5.58
CA PHE A 172 1.66 13.33 -5.74
C PHE A 172 1.11 13.23 -7.18
N GLY A 173 1.82 12.53 -8.06
CA GLY A 173 1.40 12.32 -9.45
C GLY A 173 1.40 13.58 -10.33
N ARG A 174 2.17 14.62 -9.97
CA ARG A 174 2.17 15.91 -10.67
C ARG A 174 3.38 16.12 -11.57
N THR A 175 3.16 16.91 -12.61
CA THR A 175 4.16 17.29 -13.61
C THR A 175 4.31 18.81 -13.67
N GLU A 176 5.38 19.30 -14.29
CA GLU A 176 5.60 20.74 -14.47
C GLU A 176 4.52 21.41 -15.33
N GLU A 177 3.87 20.64 -16.22
CA GLU A 177 2.75 21.09 -17.04
C GLU A 177 1.44 21.18 -16.24
N ASN A 178 1.29 20.37 -15.19
CA ASN A 178 0.11 20.35 -14.32
C ASN A 178 0.50 20.35 -12.83
N PRO A 179 1.10 21.44 -12.33
CA PRO A 179 1.53 21.53 -10.94
C PRO A 179 0.33 21.64 -10.00
N LEU A 180 0.60 21.45 -8.70
CA LEU A 180 -0.36 21.81 -7.67
C LEU A 180 -0.57 23.34 -7.66
N SER A 181 -1.83 23.77 -7.74
CA SER A 181 -2.18 25.16 -8.03
C SER A 181 -1.98 26.14 -6.87
N LYS A 182 -1.79 25.64 -5.63
CA LYS A 182 -1.57 26.44 -4.41
C LYS A 182 -0.69 25.66 -3.40
N PRO A 183 0.02 26.36 -2.48
CA PRO A 183 0.56 25.71 -1.29
C PRO A 183 -0.58 25.05 -0.50
N PHE A 184 -0.42 23.78 -0.12
CA PHE A 184 -1.43 23.03 0.63
C PHE A 184 -0.85 22.48 1.93
N LEU A 185 -1.75 22.24 2.89
CA LEU A 185 -1.55 21.39 4.05
C LEU A 185 -2.38 20.12 3.81
N ILE A 186 -1.72 19.06 3.36
CA ILE A 186 -2.37 17.76 3.16
C ILE A 186 -2.08 16.88 4.36
N LYS A 187 -3.13 16.27 4.91
CA LYS A 187 -3.00 15.19 5.89
C LYS A 187 -2.81 13.89 5.13
N LEU A 188 -1.60 13.33 5.22
CA LEU A 188 -1.24 12.10 4.52
C LEU A 188 -1.66 10.87 5.32
N ALA A 189 -1.48 10.92 6.64
CA ALA A 189 -1.75 9.77 7.48
C ALA A 189 -2.17 10.13 8.90
N ASP A 190 -2.99 9.26 9.48
CA ASP A 190 -3.18 9.13 10.92
C ASP A 190 -2.35 7.96 11.45
N PHE A 191 -1.87 8.06 12.68
CA PHE A 191 -1.15 6.99 13.36
C PHE A 191 -1.39 6.99 14.88
N GLU A 192 -1.22 5.85 15.55
CA GLU A 192 -1.17 5.84 17.03
C GLU A 192 0.22 6.17 17.56
N ALA A 193 1.26 5.59 16.95
CA ALA A 193 2.66 5.87 17.25
C ALA A 193 3.46 6.10 15.96
N CYS A 194 4.54 6.88 16.04
CA CYS A 194 5.44 7.07 14.91
C CYS A 194 6.91 6.95 15.30
N GLU A 195 7.72 6.38 14.42
CA GLU A 195 9.17 6.28 14.61
C GLU A 195 9.93 6.60 13.32
N GLY A 196 10.92 7.49 13.41
CA GLY A 196 11.90 7.70 12.34
C GLY A 196 11.37 8.35 11.07
N ILE A 197 10.16 8.95 11.10
CA ILE A 197 9.45 9.49 9.94
C ILE A 197 10.31 10.50 9.16
N ARG A 198 10.65 10.13 7.93
CA ARG A 198 11.42 10.96 7.00
C ARG A 198 10.82 10.87 5.61
N PHE A 199 9.91 11.80 5.30
CA PHE A 199 9.35 11.91 3.96
C PHE A 199 10.08 12.97 3.13
N ARG A 200 10.28 12.67 1.85
CA ARG A 200 10.72 13.61 0.81
C ARG A 200 9.73 13.58 -0.31
N ALA A 201 9.24 14.73 -0.74
CA ALA A 201 8.38 14.76 -1.91
C ALA A 201 9.14 14.63 -3.22
N VAL A 202 8.46 14.00 -4.17
CA VAL A 202 8.84 13.85 -5.58
C VAL A 202 7.61 14.16 -6.45
N ASN A 203 7.82 14.47 -7.73
CA ASN A 203 6.74 14.66 -8.72
C ASN A 203 5.64 15.65 -8.26
N ILE A 204 6.05 16.86 -7.85
CA ILE A 204 5.15 17.93 -7.38
C ILE A 204 4.85 18.99 -8.45
N GLY A 205 5.48 18.92 -9.61
CA GLY A 205 5.33 19.88 -10.71
C GLY A 205 5.88 21.30 -10.47
N LEU A 206 6.46 21.56 -9.30
CA LEU A 206 6.96 22.89 -8.91
C LEU A 206 8.48 22.88 -8.72
N PRO A 207 9.28 23.16 -9.77
CA PRO A 207 10.74 23.18 -9.66
C PRO A 207 11.18 24.27 -8.66
N GLY A 208 11.95 23.87 -7.65
CA GLY A 208 12.49 24.77 -6.61
C GLY A 208 11.76 24.75 -5.26
N TYR A 209 10.63 24.04 -5.15
CA TYR A 209 9.93 23.85 -3.88
C TYR A 209 10.40 22.58 -3.16
N ARG A 210 10.47 22.62 -1.83
CA ARG A 210 10.70 21.44 -0.99
C ARG A 210 9.48 21.17 -0.15
N ILE A 211 9.23 19.91 0.14
CA ILE A 211 8.21 19.54 1.12
C ILE A 211 8.80 19.55 2.52
N LYS A 212 8.05 20.12 3.47
CA LYS A 212 8.29 20.01 4.90
C LYS A 212 7.22 19.09 5.47
N THR A 213 7.69 18.04 6.16
CA THR A 213 6.83 17.16 6.96
C THR A 213 6.59 17.83 8.30
N LEU A 214 5.32 17.89 8.71
CA LEU A 214 4.89 18.35 10.03
C LEU A 214 4.16 17.19 10.71
N ILE A 215 4.57 16.85 11.93
CA ILE A 215 3.95 15.76 12.70
C ILE A 215 3.35 16.38 13.95
N GLU A 216 2.02 16.41 14.01
CA GLU A 216 1.26 17.00 15.12
C GLU A 216 -0.04 16.22 15.31
N ASN A 217 -0.49 16.10 16.56
CA ASN A 217 -1.77 15.47 16.91
C ASN A 217 -2.00 14.09 16.27
N SER A 218 -0.99 13.20 16.32
CA SER A 218 -1.09 11.84 15.78
C SER A 218 -1.36 11.77 14.26
N ALA A 219 -0.97 12.82 13.53
CA ALA A 219 -1.10 12.87 12.08
C ALA A 219 0.19 13.37 11.41
N VAL A 220 0.43 12.87 10.20
CA VAL A 220 1.48 13.36 9.30
C VAL A 220 0.85 14.36 8.34
N TYR A 221 1.32 15.60 8.41
CA TYR A 221 0.99 16.65 7.48
C TYR A 221 2.16 16.96 6.55
N VAL A 222 1.83 17.32 5.33
CA VAL A 222 2.77 17.63 4.28
C VAL A 222 2.51 19.05 3.78
N THR A 223 3.53 19.91 3.85
CA THR A 223 3.45 21.31 3.41
C THR A 223 4.50 21.62 2.36
N LEU A 224 4.17 22.49 1.40
CA LEU A 224 5.14 23.04 0.46
C LEU A 224 5.89 24.23 1.08
N ALA A 225 7.21 24.23 0.96
CA ALA A 225 8.10 25.31 1.39
C ALA A 225 8.87 25.86 0.18
N GLN A 226 8.88 27.19 0.03
CA GLN A 226 9.68 27.90 -0.97
C GLN A 226 10.87 28.55 -0.27
N ASN A 227 12.09 28.32 -0.76
CA ASN A 227 13.31 28.93 -0.21
C ASN A 227 13.50 28.74 1.32
N GLY A 228 13.07 27.59 1.87
CA GLY A 228 13.23 27.27 3.29
C GLY A 228 12.17 27.87 4.22
N THR A 229 11.29 28.74 3.71
CA THR A 229 10.13 29.22 4.46
C THR A 229 8.96 28.28 4.20
N ALA A 230 8.46 27.62 5.25
CA ALA A 230 7.20 26.89 5.16
C ALA A 230 6.10 27.92 4.85
N VAL A 231 5.48 27.81 3.69
CA VAL A 231 4.40 28.71 3.31
C VAL A 231 3.13 28.16 3.92
N LEU A 232 2.87 28.52 5.19
CA LEU A 232 1.60 28.26 5.84
C LEU A 232 0.64 29.38 5.43
N VAL A 233 -0.14 29.20 4.37
CA VAL A 233 -1.24 30.11 4.07
C VAL A 233 -2.45 29.60 4.84
N ARG A 234 -2.87 30.37 5.85
CA ARG A 234 -4.14 30.16 6.55
C ARG A 234 -5.32 30.37 5.62
#